data_AF-A0A834CLH6-F1
#
_entry.id   AF-A0A834CLH6-F1
#
_cell.length_a   1.000
_cell.length_b   1.000
_cell.length_c   1.000
_cell.angle_alpha   90.00
_cell.angle_beta   90.00
_cell.angle_gamma   90.00
#
_symmetry.space_group_name_H-M   'P 1'
#
loop_
_entity.id
_entity.type
_entity.pdbx_description
1 polymer ?
#
loop_
_entity_poly.entity_id
_entity_poly.type
_entity_poly.pdbx_seq_one_letter_code
_entity_poly.pdbx_strand_id
1 'polypeptide(L)'
;MNLIQVFHCHFNSNFFPLFLEHLLSDSISASTGSILLGISFVAPHLNNLYFLTLCQRNGVYQVIKWLFLLKLGLGLVMLLAGADHIYLLCIFIASNRVFTEGTCKLLKLVISDLVDEDFVVNRRQQAASALLFGMVALLTKPGQTFAPLIGTWLLCVYTGYDIFERQPVKDSVLAPDISSGSGTPPLRLGCFYMLVFVPITCALLQLAAWSRFTLHGKKLQAIKTLRQGTQHGHMIDVKAI
;
A
#
# COMPACT_ATOMS: atom_id res chain seq x y z
N MET A 1 -9.35 -2.00 6.49
CA MET A 1 -8.71 -2.17 5.17
C MET A 1 -7.93 -0.91 4.75
N ASN A 2 -8.57 0.26 4.58
CA ASN A 2 -7.88 1.47 4.09
C ASN A 2 -6.73 1.96 5.00
N LEU A 3 -6.89 1.87 6.33
CA LEU A 3 -5.80 2.17 7.29
C LEU A 3 -4.55 1.33 7.02
N ILE A 4 -4.71 0.03 6.83
CA ILE A 4 -3.61 -0.92 6.54
C ILE A 4 -2.96 -0.59 5.20
N GLN A 5 -3.77 -0.19 4.21
CA GLN A 5 -3.26 0.21 2.90
C GLN A 5 -2.45 1.52 2.98
N VAL A 6 -2.94 2.52 3.72
CA VAL A 6 -2.20 3.77 3.97
C VAL A 6 -0.90 3.48 4.72
N PHE A 7 -0.95 2.67 5.79
CA PHE A 7 0.25 2.20 6.47
C PHE A 7 1.25 1.55 5.51
N HIS A 8 0.82 0.57 4.72
CA HIS A 8 1.71 -0.16 3.82
C HIS A 8 2.34 0.73 2.74
N CYS A 9 1.57 1.68 2.23
CA CYS A 9 2.02 2.64 1.22
C CYS A 9 3.07 3.59 1.77
N HIS A 10 2.83 4.15 2.95
CA HIS A 10 3.81 5.02 3.60
C HIS A 10 5.03 4.22 4.05
N PHE A 11 4.84 3.01 4.56
CA PHE A 11 5.93 2.13 4.94
C PHE A 11 6.84 1.84 3.74
N ASN A 12 6.25 1.43 2.61
CA ASN A 12 7.02 1.16 1.40
C ASN A 12 7.76 2.43 0.96
N SER A 13 7.10 3.58 0.86
CA SER A 13 7.74 4.83 0.42
C SER A 13 8.86 5.32 1.35
N ASN A 14 8.73 5.15 2.68
CA ASN A 14 9.76 5.59 3.63
C ASN A 14 10.98 4.67 3.65
N PHE A 15 10.79 3.35 3.62
CA PHE A 15 11.89 2.38 3.72
C PHE A 15 12.44 1.93 2.36
N PHE A 16 11.81 2.33 1.25
CA PHE A 16 12.26 1.98 -0.10
C PHE A 16 13.72 2.36 -0.40
N PRO A 17 14.21 3.58 -0.07
CA PRO A 17 15.61 3.92 -0.28
C PRO A 17 16.55 3.00 0.49
N LEU A 18 16.20 2.68 1.75
CA LEU A 18 16.97 1.80 2.62
C LEU A 18 17.03 0.37 2.05
N PHE A 19 15.92 -0.14 1.51
CA PHE A 19 15.89 -1.43 0.81
C PHE A 19 16.77 -1.45 -0.43
N LEU A 20 16.74 -0.40 -1.26
CA LEU A 20 17.61 -0.33 -2.43
C LEU A 20 19.09 -0.29 -2.05
N GLU A 21 19.46 0.49 -1.04
CA GLU A 21 20.84 0.61 -0.58
C GLU A 21 21.34 -0.72 0.01
N HIS A 22 20.64 -1.30 0.97
CA HIS A 22 21.18 -2.44 1.72
C HIS A 22 20.97 -3.79 1.02
N LEU A 23 20.01 -3.90 0.10
CA LEU A 23 19.74 -5.15 -0.61
C LEU A 23 20.36 -5.20 -2.01
N LEU A 24 20.65 -4.05 -2.65
CA LEU A 24 21.12 -4.00 -4.04
C LEU A 24 22.47 -3.30 -4.24
N SER A 25 23.05 -2.62 -3.24
CA SER A 25 24.30 -1.84 -3.39
C SER A 25 25.49 -2.70 -3.86
N ASP A 26 25.62 -3.94 -3.40
CA ASP A 26 26.74 -4.81 -3.79
C ASP A 26 26.69 -5.28 -5.25
N SER A 27 25.54 -5.13 -5.92
CA SER A 27 25.26 -5.73 -7.23
C SER A 27 24.88 -4.73 -8.31
N ILE A 28 24.56 -3.49 -7.94
CA ILE A 28 24.08 -2.45 -8.84
C ILE A 28 24.89 -1.18 -8.63
N SER A 29 25.40 -0.59 -9.72
CA SER A 29 26.06 0.72 -9.68
C SER A 29 25.18 1.78 -9.04
N ALA A 30 25.75 2.69 -8.25
CA ALA A 30 25.04 3.80 -7.60
C ALA A 30 24.21 4.66 -8.58
N SER A 31 24.66 4.77 -9.84
CA SER A 31 23.91 5.45 -10.90
C SER A 31 22.63 4.70 -11.29
N THR A 32 22.69 3.39 -11.43
CA THR A 32 21.53 2.53 -11.75
C THR A 32 20.56 2.48 -10.57
N GLY A 33 21.05 2.45 -9.33
CA GLY A 33 20.21 2.55 -8.13
C GLY A 33 19.40 3.86 -8.08
N SER A 34 20.03 4.97 -8.43
CA SER A 34 19.37 6.29 -8.50
C SER A 34 18.30 6.36 -9.60
N ILE A 35 18.58 5.78 -10.77
CA ILE A 35 17.61 5.67 -11.87
C ILE A 35 16.43 4.78 -11.47
N LEU A 36 16.70 3.61 -10.89
CA LEU A 36 15.68 2.68 -10.42
C LEU A 36 14.78 3.34 -9.37
N LEU A 37 15.37 4.13 -8.46
CA LEU A 37 14.64 4.91 -7.48
C LEU A 37 13.73 5.93 -8.15
N GLY A 38 14.25 6.73 -9.09
CA GLY A 38 13.47 7.71 -9.84
C GLY A 38 12.31 7.09 -10.64
N ILE A 39 12.58 6.02 -11.39
CA ILE A 39 11.54 5.27 -12.13
C ILE A 39 10.49 4.74 -11.17
N SER A 40 10.89 4.23 -10.00
CA SER A 40 9.96 3.70 -9.02
C SER A 40 9.07 4.77 -8.36
N PHE A 41 9.44 6.07 -8.43
CA PHE A 41 8.55 7.17 -8.06
C PHE A 41 7.54 7.49 -9.17
N VAL A 42 7.93 7.41 -10.45
CA VAL A 42 7.06 7.78 -11.59
C VAL A 42 6.15 6.64 -12.03
N ALA A 43 6.69 5.42 -12.14
CA ALA A 43 6.00 4.23 -12.62
C ALA A 43 4.66 3.95 -11.93
N PRO A 44 4.50 4.12 -10.59
CA PRO A 44 3.22 3.94 -9.95
C PRO A 44 2.13 4.92 -10.43
N HIS A 45 2.50 6.13 -10.86
CA HIS A 45 1.54 7.10 -11.39
C HIS A 45 1.07 6.70 -12.79
N LEU A 46 1.98 6.25 -13.65
CA LEU A 46 1.63 5.73 -14.99
C LEU A 46 0.78 4.46 -14.89
N ASN A 47 1.18 3.53 -14.02
CA ASN A 47 0.46 2.29 -13.80
C ASN A 47 -0.94 2.51 -13.20
N ASN A 48 -1.15 3.60 -12.46
CA ASN A 48 -2.49 3.97 -12.00
C ASN A 48 -3.45 4.27 -13.16
N LEU A 49 -2.98 4.87 -14.27
CA LEU A 49 -3.82 5.07 -15.45
C LEU A 49 -4.30 3.73 -16.02
N TYR A 50 -3.40 2.75 -16.11
CA TYR A 50 -3.74 1.40 -16.52
C TYR A 50 -4.74 0.73 -15.57
N PHE A 51 -4.53 0.87 -14.26
CA PHE A 51 -5.46 0.34 -13.25
C PHE A 51 -6.86 0.96 -13.34
N LEU A 52 -6.97 2.25 -13.64
CA LEU A 52 -8.27 2.88 -13.88
C LEU A 52 -9.00 2.24 -15.06
N THR A 53 -8.32 2.05 -16.19
CA THR A 53 -8.90 1.36 -17.35
C THR A 53 -9.29 -0.08 -17.02
N LEU A 54 -8.45 -0.79 -16.26
CA LEU A 54 -8.73 -2.15 -15.83
C LEU A 54 -9.96 -2.21 -14.89
N CYS A 55 -10.10 -1.23 -14.00
CA CYS A 55 -11.27 -1.10 -13.12
C CYS A 55 -12.55 -0.82 -13.89
N GLN A 56 -12.49 -0.05 -14.98
CA GLN A 56 -13.66 0.17 -15.85
C GLN A 56 -14.12 -1.12 -16.53
N ARG A 57 -13.17 -1.95 -16.97
CA ARG A 57 -13.48 -3.20 -17.70
C ARG A 57 -13.88 -4.35 -16.77
N ASN A 58 -13.14 -4.56 -15.68
CA ASN A 58 -13.26 -5.75 -14.83
C ASN A 58 -13.97 -5.45 -13.49
N GLY A 59 -14.27 -4.18 -13.20
CA GLY A 59 -14.82 -3.71 -11.94
C GLY A 59 -13.77 -3.52 -10.86
N VAL A 60 -13.93 -2.46 -10.06
CA VAL A 60 -12.99 -2.07 -8.99
C VAL A 60 -12.75 -3.20 -7.99
N TYR A 61 -13.82 -3.92 -7.61
CA TYR A 61 -13.74 -5.00 -6.62
C TYR A 61 -12.78 -6.12 -7.02
N GLN A 62 -12.92 -6.60 -8.27
CA GLN A 62 -12.09 -7.69 -8.77
C GLN A 62 -10.65 -7.24 -8.93
N VAL A 63 -10.42 -6.05 -9.51
CA VAL A 63 -9.06 -5.52 -9.70
C VAL A 63 -8.32 -5.41 -8.37
N ILE A 64 -8.94 -4.83 -7.33
CA ILE A 64 -8.32 -4.72 -6.01
C ILE A 64 -8.03 -6.10 -5.40
N LYS A 65 -8.95 -7.06 -5.53
CA LYS A 65 -8.75 -8.44 -5.06
C LYS A 65 -7.56 -9.11 -5.76
N TRP A 66 -7.48 -8.99 -7.09
CA TRP A 66 -6.36 -9.51 -7.88
C TRP A 66 -5.03 -8.87 -7.48
N LEU A 67 -5.01 -7.56 -7.20
CA LEU A 67 -3.80 -6.88 -6.73
C LEU A 67 -3.32 -7.42 -5.37
N PHE A 68 -4.21 -7.70 -4.43
CA PHE A 68 -3.81 -8.31 -3.16
C PHE A 68 -3.32 -9.75 -3.32
N LEU A 69 -3.98 -10.54 -4.16
CA LEU A 69 -3.54 -11.91 -4.45
C LEU A 69 -2.18 -11.93 -5.13
N LEU A 70 -1.97 -11.06 -6.13
CA LEU A 70 -0.70 -10.92 -6.82
C LEU A 70 0.41 -10.48 -5.87
N LYS A 71 0.14 -9.48 -5.02
CA LYS A 71 1.08 -9.03 -3.99
C LYS A 71 1.44 -10.15 -3.01
N LEU A 72 0.45 -10.91 -2.53
CA LEU A 72 0.66 -12.04 -1.64
C LEU A 72 1.50 -13.12 -2.34
N GLY A 73 1.16 -13.47 -3.57
CA GLY A 73 1.90 -14.44 -4.37
C GLY A 73 3.35 -14.03 -4.60
N LEU A 74 3.59 -12.77 -4.97
CA LEU A 74 4.95 -12.23 -5.13
C LEU A 74 5.73 -12.25 -3.81
N GLY A 75 5.08 -11.94 -2.68
CA GLY A 75 5.71 -12.03 -1.36
C GLY A 75 6.09 -13.46 -1.00
N LEU A 76 5.21 -14.43 -1.24
CA LEU A 76 5.49 -15.86 -0.97
C LEU A 76 6.59 -16.40 -1.88
N VAL A 77 6.59 -16.05 -3.17
CA VAL A 77 7.66 -16.41 -4.11
C VAL A 77 9.00 -15.84 -3.62
N MET A 78 9.04 -14.58 -3.19
CA MET A 78 10.25 -13.97 -2.65
C MET A 78 10.71 -14.64 -1.36
N LEU A 79 9.77 -15.03 -0.48
CA LEU A 79 10.07 -15.75 0.76
C LEU A 79 10.71 -17.12 0.49
N LEU A 80 10.23 -17.84 -0.52
CA LEU A 80 10.77 -19.15 -0.91
C LEU A 80 12.09 -19.06 -1.67
N ALA A 81 12.26 -18.03 -2.50
CA ALA A 81 13.46 -17.83 -3.31
C ALA A 81 14.64 -17.28 -2.51
N GLY A 82 14.40 -16.54 -1.42
CA GLY A 82 15.46 -15.94 -0.61
C GLY A 82 16.12 -14.72 -1.27
N ALA A 83 17.03 -14.08 -0.55
CA ALA A 83 17.63 -12.80 -0.94
C ALA A 83 18.71 -12.90 -2.03
N ASP A 84 19.12 -14.10 -2.43
CA ASP A 84 20.27 -14.34 -3.32
C ASP A 84 19.96 -14.06 -4.79
N HIS A 85 18.68 -14.09 -5.17
CA HIS A 85 18.25 -13.82 -6.55
C HIS A 85 18.00 -12.33 -6.81
N ILE A 86 19.07 -11.59 -7.13
CA ILE A 86 19.04 -10.12 -7.31
C ILE A 86 17.99 -9.65 -8.33
N TYR A 87 17.87 -10.31 -9.48
CA TYR A 87 16.87 -9.94 -10.50
C TYR A 87 15.43 -10.09 -9.98
N LEU A 88 15.16 -11.18 -9.25
CA LEU A 88 13.86 -11.42 -8.65
C LEU A 88 13.57 -10.38 -7.55
N LEU A 89 14.58 -10.05 -6.74
CA LEU A 89 14.50 -9.04 -5.69
C LEU A 89 14.22 -7.64 -6.26
N CYS A 90 14.88 -7.25 -7.36
CA CYS A 90 14.61 -6.01 -8.07
C CYS A 90 13.16 -5.95 -8.58
N ILE A 91 12.70 -7.01 -9.25
CA ILE A 91 11.33 -7.10 -9.76
C ILE A 91 10.34 -7.02 -8.60
N PHE A 92 10.62 -7.70 -7.49
CA PHE A 92 9.77 -7.69 -6.31
C PHE A 92 9.67 -6.31 -5.67
N ILE A 93 10.80 -5.64 -5.43
CA ILE A 93 10.85 -4.28 -4.85
C ILE A 93 10.06 -3.29 -5.72
N ALA A 94 10.31 -3.30 -7.04
CA ALA A 94 9.63 -2.41 -7.98
C ALA A 94 8.12 -2.71 -8.04
N SER A 95 7.73 -3.98 -8.17
CA SER A 95 6.32 -4.38 -8.27
C SER A 95 5.56 -4.10 -6.98
N ASN A 96 6.14 -4.41 -5.82
CA ASN A 96 5.53 -4.15 -4.52
C ASN A 96 5.22 -2.65 -4.34
N ARG A 97 6.14 -1.78 -4.76
CA ARG A 97 5.94 -0.34 -4.73
C ARG A 97 4.83 0.12 -5.67
N VAL A 98 4.89 -0.29 -6.94
CA VAL A 98 3.90 0.08 -7.97
C VAL A 98 2.49 -0.36 -7.59
N PHE A 99 2.33 -1.61 -7.14
CA PHE A 99 1.02 -2.14 -6.77
C PHE A 99 0.48 -1.53 -5.49
N THR A 100 1.34 -1.26 -4.51
CA THR A 100 0.91 -0.64 -3.25
C THR A 100 0.42 0.78 -3.47
N GLU A 101 1.21 1.62 -4.13
CA GLU A 101 0.83 3.00 -4.41
C GLU A 101 -0.42 3.06 -5.31
N GLY A 102 -0.50 2.20 -6.32
CA GLY A 102 -1.69 2.07 -7.16
C GLY A 102 -2.94 1.68 -6.37
N THR A 103 -2.84 0.71 -5.47
CA THR A 103 -3.98 0.29 -4.64
C THR A 103 -4.44 1.39 -3.68
N CYS A 104 -3.52 2.17 -3.13
CA CYS A 104 -3.84 3.36 -2.33
C CYS A 104 -4.72 4.35 -3.09
N LYS A 105 -4.41 4.59 -4.36
CA LYS A 105 -5.18 5.49 -5.23
C LYS A 105 -6.53 4.88 -5.59
N LEU A 106 -6.59 3.58 -5.92
CA LEU A 106 -7.85 2.88 -6.22
C LEU A 106 -8.82 2.88 -5.03
N LEU A 107 -8.35 2.77 -3.80
CA LEU A 107 -9.23 2.83 -2.63
C LEU A 107 -9.92 4.17 -2.45
N LYS A 108 -9.35 5.27 -2.94
CA LYS A 108 -10.03 6.57 -2.94
C LYS A 108 -11.29 6.54 -3.83
N LEU A 109 -11.26 5.77 -4.91
CA LEU A 109 -12.45 5.55 -5.74
C LEU A 109 -13.51 4.73 -5.00
N VAL A 110 -13.10 3.72 -4.24
CA VAL A 110 -14.03 2.92 -3.41
C VAL A 110 -14.74 3.79 -2.38
N ILE A 111 -14.02 4.74 -1.76
CA ILE A 111 -14.63 5.72 -0.84
C ILE A 111 -15.64 6.58 -1.58
N SER A 112 -15.33 7.02 -2.80
CA SER A 112 -16.29 7.77 -3.62
C SER A 112 -17.52 6.92 -3.93
N ASP A 113 -17.36 5.64 -4.29
CA ASP A 113 -18.49 4.73 -4.54
C ASP A 113 -19.37 4.53 -3.28
N LEU A 114 -18.78 4.57 -2.07
CA LEU A 114 -19.52 4.54 -0.80
C LEU A 114 -20.29 5.84 -0.53
N VAL A 115 -19.71 6.99 -0.88
CA VAL A 115 -20.43 8.29 -0.81
C VAL A 115 -21.67 8.25 -1.71
N ASP A 116 -21.53 7.63 -2.88
CA ASP A 116 -22.63 7.49 -3.84
C ASP A 116 -23.73 6.57 -3.32
N GLU A 117 -23.34 5.45 -2.68
CA GLU A 117 -24.28 4.57 -1.99
C GLU A 117 -25.04 5.31 -0.88
N ASP A 118 -24.36 6.01 0.01
CA ASP A 118 -25.00 6.78 1.10
C ASP A 118 -25.98 7.82 0.56
N PHE A 119 -25.60 8.55 -0.51
CA PHE A 119 -26.47 9.54 -1.14
C PHE A 119 -27.77 8.91 -1.65
N VAL A 120 -27.67 7.78 -2.36
CA VAL A 120 -28.80 7.10 -2.99
C VAL A 120 -29.69 6.39 -1.96
N VAL A 121 -29.08 5.61 -1.07
CA VAL A 121 -29.80 4.79 -0.08
C VAL A 121 -30.52 5.67 0.94
N ASN A 122 -29.88 6.73 1.41
CA ASN A 122 -30.46 7.63 2.41
C ASN A 122 -31.22 8.82 1.80
N ARG A 123 -31.40 8.85 0.46
CA ARG A 123 -32.11 9.90 -0.29
C ARG A 123 -31.71 11.32 0.15
N ARG A 124 -30.41 11.54 0.35
CA ARG A 124 -29.92 12.85 0.81
C ARG A 124 -30.09 13.90 -0.29
N GLN A 125 -30.35 15.14 0.10
CA GLN A 125 -30.40 16.27 -0.84
C GLN A 125 -29.03 16.59 -1.44
N GLN A 126 -27.95 16.37 -0.66
CA GLN A 126 -26.57 16.59 -1.10
C GLN A 126 -25.68 15.43 -0.65
N ALA A 127 -24.66 15.10 -1.45
CA ALA A 127 -23.70 14.07 -1.10
C ALA A 127 -22.80 14.53 0.06
N ALA A 128 -22.76 13.77 1.15
CA ALA A 128 -21.92 14.04 2.32
C ALA A 128 -20.44 13.68 2.08
N SER A 129 -19.90 14.03 0.91
CA SER A 129 -18.56 13.65 0.46
C SER A 129 -17.48 14.15 1.42
N ALA A 130 -17.52 15.43 1.80
CA ALA A 130 -16.53 16.04 2.69
C ALA A 130 -16.48 15.34 4.06
N LEU A 131 -17.65 15.01 4.63
CA LEU A 131 -17.74 14.33 5.92
C LEU A 131 -17.19 12.90 5.83
N LEU A 132 -17.58 12.13 4.80
CA LEU A 132 -17.10 10.76 4.63
C LEU A 132 -15.60 10.71 4.34
N PHE A 133 -15.09 11.54 3.44
CA PHE A 133 -13.65 11.65 3.20
C PHE A 133 -12.91 12.14 4.45
N GLY A 134 -13.50 13.04 5.23
CA GLY A 134 -12.96 13.51 6.51
C GLY A 134 -12.85 12.39 7.55
N MET A 135 -13.93 11.64 7.78
CA MET A 135 -13.95 10.51 8.71
C MET A 135 -12.98 9.40 8.30
N VAL A 136 -12.93 9.06 7.02
CA VAL A 136 -11.94 8.11 6.52
C VAL A 136 -10.52 8.65 6.71
N ALA A 137 -10.28 9.93 6.45
CA ALA A 137 -8.97 10.54 6.67
C ALA A 137 -8.56 10.50 8.15
N LEU A 138 -9.47 10.80 9.08
CA LEU A 138 -9.21 10.72 10.52
C LEU A 138 -8.77 9.32 10.95
N LEU A 139 -9.43 8.28 10.42
CA LEU A 139 -9.11 6.90 10.77
C LEU A 139 -7.87 6.36 10.05
N THR A 140 -7.51 6.90 8.89
CA THR A 140 -6.45 6.33 8.04
C THR A 140 -5.13 7.08 8.10
N LYS A 141 -5.15 8.40 8.34
CA LYS A 141 -3.93 9.21 8.48
C LYS A 141 -2.99 8.74 9.61
N PRO A 142 -3.47 8.24 10.77
CA PRO A 142 -2.58 7.64 11.76
C PRO A 142 -1.71 6.51 11.20
N GLY A 143 -2.16 5.81 10.15
CA GLY A 143 -1.35 4.82 9.44
C GLY A 143 -0.07 5.39 8.83
N GLN A 144 -0.07 6.66 8.43
CA GLN A 144 1.13 7.35 7.93
C GLN A 144 2.17 7.55 9.03
N THR A 145 1.72 7.84 10.25
CA THR A 145 2.58 7.98 11.44
C THR A 145 3.07 6.61 11.94
N PHE A 146 2.22 5.58 11.88
CA PHE A 146 2.60 4.23 12.26
C PHE A 146 3.62 3.62 11.31
N ALA A 147 3.60 3.97 10.03
CA ALA A 147 4.54 3.44 9.04
C ALA A 147 6.02 3.57 9.44
N PRO A 148 6.56 4.78 9.68
CA PRO A 148 7.94 4.93 10.14
C PRO A 148 8.14 4.34 11.55
N LEU A 149 7.23 4.57 12.50
CA LEU A 149 7.41 4.10 13.89
C LEU A 149 7.51 2.57 14.00
N ILE A 150 6.57 1.85 13.37
CA ILE A 150 6.59 0.39 13.38
C ILE A 150 7.77 -0.11 12.56
N GLY A 151 8.10 0.54 11.44
CA GLY A 151 9.22 0.11 10.61
C GLY A 151 10.58 0.30 11.27
N THR A 152 10.82 1.41 11.97
CA THR A 152 12.06 1.62 12.72
C THR A 152 12.13 0.70 13.93
N TRP A 153 11.02 0.50 14.64
CA TRP A 153 10.95 -0.48 15.73
C TRP A 153 11.24 -1.90 15.23
N LEU A 154 10.64 -2.31 14.11
CA LEU A 154 10.84 -3.63 13.51
C LEU A 154 12.29 -3.81 13.03
N LEU A 155 12.89 -2.78 12.45
CA LEU A 155 14.30 -2.80 12.08
C LEU A 155 15.19 -2.94 13.32
N CYS A 156 14.93 -2.18 14.38
CA CYS A 156 15.66 -2.28 15.65
C CYS A 156 15.54 -3.69 16.24
N VAL A 157 14.34 -4.29 16.25
CA VAL A 157 14.13 -5.67 16.73
C VAL A 157 14.90 -6.70 15.90
N TYR A 158 14.91 -6.58 14.57
CA TYR A 158 15.58 -7.57 13.71
C TYR A 158 17.10 -7.39 13.61
N THR A 159 17.62 -6.19 13.87
CA THR A 159 19.01 -5.85 13.54
C THR A 159 19.80 -5.34 14.75
N GLY A 160 19.14 -4.98 15.85
CA GLY A 160 19.74 -4.26 16.97
C GLY A 160 20.19 -2.83 16.61
N TYR A 161 19.83 -2.34 15.42
CA TYR A 161 20.26 -1.05 14.89
C TYR A 161 19.15 -0.02 15.06
N ASP A 162 19.41 1.01 15.86
CA ASP A 162 18.56 2.20 15.89
C ASP A 162 18.97 3.14 14.76
N ILE A 163 18.04 3.45 13.84
CA ILE A 163 18.26 4.37 12.72
C ILE A 163 18.61 5.78 13.24
N PHE A 164 18.16 6.13 14.45
CA PHE A 164 18.38 7.42 15.08
C PHE A 164 19.67 7.49 15.90
N GLU A 165 20.27 6.35 16.24
CA GLU A 165 21.46 6.27 17.08
C GLU A 165 22.65 5.82 16.24
N ARG A 166 23.47 6.78 15.81
CA ARG A 166 24.70 6.54 15.01
C ARG A 166 25.81 5.80 15.77
N GLN A 167 25.54 5.26 16.96
CA GLN A 167 26.46 4.43 17.72
C GLN A 167 25.71 3.21 18.26
N PRO A 168 26.32 2.01 18.22
CA PRO A 168 25.68 0.81 18.75
C PRO A 168 25.46 1.00 20.24
N VAL A 169 24.20 1.04 20.66
CA VAL A 169 23.80 1.09 22.07
C VAL A 169 24.23 -0.21 22.73
N LYS A 170 25.41 -0.18 23.35
CA LYS A 170 25.63 -0.96 24.56
C LYS A 170 24.77 -0.30 25.63
N ASP A 171 23.87 -1.09 26.20
CA ASP A 171 23.08 -0.82 27.41
C ASP A 171 21.58 -0.57 27.16
N SER A 172 20.82 -1.65 26.95
CA SER A 172 19.50 -1.83 27.58
C SER A 172 19.13 -3.33 27.63
N VAL A 173 19.49 -3.96 28.76
CA VAL A 173 18.73 -4.97 29.52
C VAL A 173 17.64 -5.77 28.76
N LEU A 174 17.88 -7.07 28.61
CA LEU A 174 17.01 -8.17 28.13
C LEU A 174 17.07 -8.54 26.63
N ALA A 175 18.24 -8.95 26.15
CA ALA A 175 18.34 -9.93 25.07
C ALA A 175 19.52 -10.89 25.34
N PRO A 176 19.38 -12.21 25.14
CA PRO A 176 20.48 -13.14 25.32
C PRO A 176 21.55 -12.89 24.25
N ASP A 177 22.80 -12.81 24.68
CA ASP A 177 23.98 -12.61 23.85
C ASP A 177 24.03 -13.59 22.67
N ILE A 178 23.81 -13.08 21.46
CA ILE A 178 24.24 -13.74 20.23
C ILE A 178 25.34 -12.85 19.62
N SER A 179 26.55 -13.13 20.10
CA SER A 179 27.84 -12.96 19.40
C SER A 179 27.94 -11.80 18.40
N SER A 180 28.65 -10.77 18.84
CA SER A 180 29.39 -9.81 18.00
C SER A 180 30.26 -10.52 16.95
N GLY A 181 29.81 -10.53 15.70
CA GLY A 181 30.57 -10.92 14.52
C GLY A 181 30.58 -9.78 13.50
N SER A 182 31.76 -9.47 12.98
CA SER A 182 32.07 -8.36 12.08
C SER A 182 31.22 -8.29 10.81
N GLY A 183 30.63 -7.11 10.56
CA GLY A 183 30.46 -6.52 9.21
C GLY A 183 29.24 -6.96 8.40
N THR A 184 28.10 -6.25 8.55
CA THR A 184 26.95 -6.12 7.63
C THR A 184 25.87 -7.23 7.43
N PRO A 185 25.92 -8.48 7.94
CA PRO A 185 24.83 -9.45 7.71
C PRO A 185 23.51 -9.21 8.50
N PRO A 186 23.45 -8.63 9.72
CA PRO A 186 22.16 -8.52 10.41
C PRO A 186 21.23 -7.51 9.75
N LEU A 187 21.77 -6.42 9.20
CA LEU A 187 20.97 -5.34 8.61
C LEU A 187 20.37 -5.75 7.26
N ARG A 188 21.15 -6.36 6.35
CA ARG A 188 20.65 -6.82 5.05
C ARG A 188 19.55 -7.88 5.22
N LEU A 189 19.73 -8.80 6.14
CA LEU A 189 18.75 -9.83 6.46
C LEU A 189 17.48 -9.25 7.10
N GLY A 190 17.63 -8.31 8.04
CA GLY A 190 16.50 -7.57 8.62
C GLY A 190 15.71 -6.77 7.58
N CYS A 191 16.40 -6.10 6.65
CA CYS A 191 15.78 -5.41 5.52
C CYS A 191 14.99 -6.36 4.63
N PHE A 192 15.54 -7.54 4.33
CA PHE A 192 14.88 -8.56 3.53
C PHE A 192 13.60 -9.07 4.20
N TYR A 193 13.68 -9.47 5.48
CA TYR A 193 12.52 -9.93 6.23
C TYR A 193 11.44 -8.86 6.33
N MET A 194 11.85 -7.62 6.59
CA MET A 194 10.94 -6.49 6.65
C MET A 194 10.27 -6.22 5.29
N LEU A 195 11.03 -6.29 4.19
CA LEU A 195 10.54 -6.15 2.83
C LEU A 195 9.58 -7.27 2.41
N VAL A 196 9.67 -8.47 2.97
CA VAL A 196 8.83 -9.63 2.60
C VAL A 196 7.64 -9.82 3.55
N PHE A 197 7.87 -9.86 4.85
CA PHE A 197 6.83 -10.16 5.85
C PHE A 197 5.81 -9.04 6.00
N VAL A 198 6.22 -7.77 5.94
CA VAL A 198 5.29 -6.65 6.10
C VAL A 198 4.27 -6.62 4.94
N PRO A 199 4.67 -6.73 3.66
CA PRO A 199 3.72 -6.84 2.57
C PRO A 199 2.79 -8.05 2.65
N ILE A 200 3.29 -9.23 3.04
CA ILE A 200 2.48 -10.46 3.20
C ILE A 200 1.42 -10.25 4.28
N THR A 201 1.82 -9.79 5.47
CA THR A 201 0.92 -9.55 6.60
C THR A 201 -0.14 -8.52 6.22
N CYS A 202 0.26 -7.43 5.58
CA CYS A 202 -0.67 -6.43 5.07
C CYS A 202 -1.66 -7.04 4.06
N ALA A 203 -1.17 -7.83 3.09
CA ALA A 203 -2.00 -8.44 2.05
C ALA A 203 -3.03 -9.42 2.64
N LEU A 204 -2.65 -10.23 3.63
CA LEU A 204 -3.55 -11.16 4.32
C LEU A 204 -4.66 -10.41 5.07
N LEU A 205 -4.30 -9.39 5.86
CA LEU A 205 -5.29 -8.57 6.57
C LEU A 205 -6.20 -7.80 5.60
N GLN A 206 -5.64 -7.34 4.47
CA GLN A 206 -6.39 -6.66 3.42
C GLN A 206 -7.37 -7.61 2.73
N LEU A 207 -6.96 -8.82 2.37
CA LEU A 207 -7.83 -9.84 1.77
C LEU A 207 -8.95 -10.25 2.73
N ALA A 208 -8.62 -10.49 4.01
CA ALA A 208 -9.61 -10.80 5.03
C ALA A 208 -10.66 -9.69 5.15
N ALA A 209 -10.23 -8.42 5.24
CA ALA A 209 -11.14 -7.30 5.29
C ALA A 209 -11.91 -7.08 3.97
N TRP A 210 -11.29 -7.31 2.82
CA TRP A 210 -11.90 -7.14 1.49
C TRP A 210 -12.96 -8.20 1.19
N SER A 211 -12.84 -9.39 1.77
CA SER A 211 -13.85 -10.46 1.67
C SER A 211 -15.20 -10.06 2.26
N ARG A 212 -15.22 -9.10 3.20
CA ARG A 212 -16.44 -8.59 3.84
C ARG A 212 -17.09 -7.43 3.10
N PHE A 213 -16.46 -6.91 2.04
CA PHE A 213 -16.97 -5.76 1.30
C PHE A 213 -18.08 -6.19 0.33
N THR A 214 -19.26 -5.57 0.45
CA THR A 214 -20.49 -6.00 -0.26
C THR A 214 -20.92 -5.08 -1.40
N LEU A 215 -20.32 -3.89 -1.53
CA LEU A 215 -20.68 -2.91 -2.55
C LEU A 215 -19.93 -3.17 -3.87
N HIS A 216 -20.39 -4.14 -4.65
CA HIS A 216 -19.77 -4.48 -5.94
C HIS A 216 -20.76 -5.08 -6.95
N GLY A 217 -20.33 -5.18 -8.21
CA GLY A 217 -21.11 -5.81 -9.28
C GLY A 217 -22.46 -5.12 -9.53
N LYS A 218 -23.55 -5.90 -9.57
CA LYS A 218 -24.92 -5.42 -9.86
C LYS A 218 -25.38 -4.34 -8.88
N LYS A 219 -25.04 -4.48 -7.58
CA LYS A 219 -25.41 -3.51 -6.54
C LYS A 219 -24.78 -2.14 -6.82
N LEU A 220 -23.49 -2.12 -7.14
CA LEU A 220 -22.78 -0.89 -7.48
C LEU A 220 -23.31 -0.25 -8.78
N GLN A 221 -23.60 -1.06 -9.80
CA GLN A 221 -24.19 -0.57 -11.05
C GLN A 221 -25.56 0.09 -10.81
N ALA A 222 -26.43 -0.55 -10.03
CA ALA A 222 -27.75 0.00 -9.69
C ALA A 222 -27.64 1.36 -8.98
N ILE A 223 -26.72 1.49 -8.01
CA ILE A 223 -26.48 2.76 -7.30
C ILE A 223 -25.98 3.84 -8.27
N LYS A 224 -25.04 3.51 -9.17
CA LYS A 224 -24.52 4.47 -10.16
C LYS A 224 -25.59 4.94 -11.13
N THR A 225 -26.43 4.04 -11.64
CA THR A 225 -27.55 4.39 -12.52
C THR A 225 -28.57 5.27 -11.82
N LEU A 226 -28.93 4.94 -10.57
CA LEU A 226 -29.90 5.72 -9.80
C LEU A 226 -29.38 7.13 -9.49
N ARG A 227 -28.10 7.27 -9.16
CA ARG A 227 -27.44 8.58 -8.96
C ARG A 227 -27.46 9.44 -10.22
N GLN A 228 -27.15 8.86 -11.38
CA GLN A 228 -27.20 9.56 -12.67
C GLN A 228 -28.62 10.02 -13.00
N GLY A 229 -29.63 9.20 -12.72
CA GLY A 229 -31.04 9.56 -12.89
C GLY A 229 -31.46 10.77 -12.04
N THR A 230 -31.08 10.80 -10.76
CA THR A 230 -31.38 11.93 -9.86
C THR A 230 -30.71 13.23 -10.31
N GLN A 231 -29.45 13.16 -10.76
CA GLN A 231 -28.75 14.33 -11.30
C GLN A 231 -29.41 14.88 -12.57
N HIS A 232 -29.86 13.99 -13.47
CA HIS A 232 -30.54 14.40 -14.69
C HIS A 232 -31.90 15.04 -14.43
N GLY A 233 -32.68 14.49 -13.49
CA GLY A 233 -33.95 15.09 -13.06
C GLY A 233 -33.78 16.49 -12.48
N HIS A 234 -32.77 16.70 -11.64
CA HIS A 234 -32.47 18.01 -11.06
C HIS A 234 -32.00 19.04 -12.12
N MET A 235 -31.28 18.62 -13.17
CA MET A 235 -30.91 19.53 -14.26
C MET A 235 -32.09 19.95 -15.14
N ILE A 236 -33.08 19.08 -15.34
CA ILE A 236 -34.28 19.40 -16.11
C ILE A 236 -35.14 20.41 -15.34
N ASP A 237 -35.30 20.23 -14.03
CA ASP A 237 -36.10 21.11 -13.17
C ASP A 237 -35.51 22.54 -13.10
N VAL A 238 -34.18 22.67 -13.02
CA VAL A 238 -33.48 23.97 -13.04
C VAL A 238 -33.61 24.69 -14.39
N LYS A 239 -33.83 23.96 -15.50
CA LYS A 239 -33.96 24.54 -16.85
C LYS A 239 -35.41 24.89 -17.21
N ALA A 240 -36.38 24.46 -16.41
CA ALA A 240 -37.81 24.70 -16.60
C ALA A 240 -38.34 25.92 -15.81
N ILE A 241 -37.47 26.61 -15.08
CA ILE A 241 -37.72 27.86 -14.33
C ILE A 241 -37.07 29.02 -15.09
#